data_AF-A0A8J5USA1-F1
#
_entry.id   AF-A0A8J5USA1-F1
#
_cell.length_a   1.000
_cell.length_b   1.000
_cell.length_c   1.000
_cell.angle_alpha   90.00
_cell.angle_beta   90.00
_cell.angle_gamma   90.00
#
_symmetry.space_group_name_H-M   'P 1'
#
loop_
_entity.id
_entity.type
_entity.pdbx_description
1 polymer ?
#
loop_
_entity_poly.entity_id
_entity_poly.type
_entity_poly.pdbx_seq_one_letter_code
_entity_poly.pdbx_strand_id
1 'polypeptide(L)'
;MAPRFIHPYFTYLGCFLNCSVLLLNGFWVFWPQNFTVADLLVCYFAPVFFIFLFLFWKFFKKTHFRSDMEADITTGKAQIDEEERLEREELANRPQLKGWRLAAHRLNTFLFA
;
A
#
# COMPACT_ATOMS: atom_id res chain seq x y z
N MET A 1 -13.90 7.41 -4.86
CA MET A 1 -12.69 8.23 -4.67
C MET A 1 -12.88 9.00 -3.38
N ALA A 2 -11.97 8.87 -2.39
CA ALA A 2 -12.10 9.61 -1.14
C ALA A 2 -12.00 11.13 -1.42
N PRO A 3 -12.72 11.98 -0.68
CA PRO A 3 -12.65 13.43 -0.89
C PRO A 3 -11.22 13.93 -0.68
N ARG A 4 -10.74 14.77 -1.61
CA ARG A 4 -9.34 15.27 -1.69
C ARG A 4 -8.81 15.79 -0.35
N PHE A 5 -9.67 16.43 0.43
CA PHE A 5 -9.30 17.01 1.72
C PHE A 5 -9.08 15.97 2.82
N ILE A 6 -9.75 14.82 2.77
CA ILE A 6 -9.66 13.78 3.81
C ILE A 6 -8.50 12.81 3.52
N HIS A 7 -8.15 12.65 2.24
CA HIS A 7 -7.11 11.74 1.77
C HIS A 7 -5.77 11.86 2.52
N PRO A 8 -5.16 13.05 2.71
CA PRO A 8 -3.88 13.15 3.42
C PRO A 8 -4.00 12.73 4.89
N TYR A 9 -5.06 13.15 5.60
CA TYR A 9 -5.24 12.82 7.02
C TYR A 9 -5.39 11.31 7.24
N PHE A 10 -6.18 10.63 6.40
CA PHE A 10 -6.35 9.18 6.49
C PHE A 10 -5.09 8.42 6.07
N THR A 11 -4.30 8.97 5.15
CA THR A 11 -3.01 8.37 4.76
C THR A 11 -2.02 8.41 5.94
N TYR A 12 -1.88 9.57 6.60
CA TYR A 12 -1.03 9.68 7.80
C TYR A 12 -1.55 8.82 8.96
N LEU A 13 -2.87 8.75 9.16
CA LEU A 13 -3.48 7.88 10.16
C LEU A 13 -3.19 6.39 9.86
N GLY A 14 -3.36 5.96 8.62
CA GLY A 14 -3.08 4.59 8.20
C GLY A 14 -1.61 4.22 8.38
N CYS A 15 -0.70 5.12 8.02
CA CYS A 15 0.73 4.95 8.26
C CYS A 15 1.04 4.82 9.76
N PHE A 16 0.50 5.72 10.59
CA PHE A 16 0.68 5.68 12.04
C PHE A 16 0.17 4.37 12.67
N LEU A 17 -1.04 3.94 12.29
CA LEU A 17 -1.62 2.69 12.78
C LEU A 17 -0.80 1.48 12.33
N ASN A 18 -0.31 1.47 11.09
CA ASN A 18 0.54 0.39 10.59
C ASN A 18 1.86 0.29 11.37
N CYS A 19 2.53 1.42 11.59
CA CYS A 19 3.74 1.47 12.44
C CYS A 19 3.45 1.02 13.87
N SER A 20 2.31 1.43 14.44
CA SER A 20 1.91 1.03 15.79
C SER A 20 1.68 -0.49 15.88
N VAL A 21 0.95 -1.07 14.91
CA VAL A 21 0.71 -2.52 14.85
C VAL A 21 2.04 -3.27 14.69
N LEU A 22 2.94 -2.79 13.84
CA LEU A 22 4.27 -3.40 13.65
C LEU A 22 5.07 -3.43 14.96
N LEU A 23 5.09 -2.33 15.72
CA LEU A 23 5.82 -2.25 16.99
C LEU A 23 5.17 -3.07 18.11
N LEU A 24 3.84 -3.12 18.14
CA LEU A 24 3.08 -3.80 19.18
C LEU A 24 2.86 -5.30 18.89
N ASN A 25 3.13 -5.78 17.68
CA ASN A 25 2.90 -7.17 17.26
C ASN A 25 3.55 -8.21 18.19
N GLY A 26 4.74 -7.89 18.73
CA GLY A 26 5.49 -8.75 19.65
C GLY A 26 5.42 -8.36 21.12
N PHE A 27 4.53 -7.44 21.51
CA PHE A 27 4.57 -6.83 22.85
C PHE A 27 4.41 -7.83 24.00
N TRP A 28 3.74 -8.96 23.75
CA TRP A 28 3.55 -10.04 24.72
C TRP A 28 4.87 -10.68 25.21
N VAL A 29 5.96 -10.55 24.45
CA VAL A 29 7.30 -11.04 24.86
C VAL A 29 7.79 -10.33 26.13
N PHE A 30 7.33 -9.11 26.39
CA PHE A 30 7.69 -8.37 27.60
C PHE A 30 6.93 -8.83 28.86
N TRP A 31 6.06 -9.85 28.75
CA TRP A 31 5.42 -10.42 29.92
C TRP A 31 6.41 -11.26 30.75
N PRO A 32 6.40 -11.16 32.09
CA PRO A 32 7.44 -11.71 32.95
C PRO A 32 7.64 -13.24 32.86
N GLN A 33 6.68 -13.98 32.32
CA GLN A 33 6.81 -15.44 32.14
C GLN A 33 7.29 -15.87 30.74
N ASN A 34 7.29 -14.97 29.75
CA ASN A 34 7.55 -15.30 28.34
C ASN A 34 8.78 -14.58 27.78
N PHE A 35 9.55 -13.88 28.63
CA PHE A 35 10.72 -13.13 28.16
C PHE A 35 11.90 -14.07 27.89
N THR A 36 12.08 -14.46 26.63
CA THR A 36 13.29 -15.14 26.15
C THR A 36 13.98 -14.31 25.06
N VAL A 37 15.30 -14.45 24.95
CA VAL A 37 16.09 -13.78 23.91
C VAL A 37 15.68 -14.27 22.51
N ALA A 38 15.33 -15.55 22.39
CA ALA A 38 14.87 -16.14 21.14
C ALA A 38 13.57 -15.48 20.66
N ASP A 39 12.58 -15.33 21.55
CA ASP A 39 11.29 -14.72 21.21
C ASP A 39 11.43 -13.23 20.88
N LEU A 40 12.30 -12.51 21.60
CA LEU A 40 12.61 -11.11 21.30
C LEU A 40 13.17 -10.95 19.89
N LEU A 41 14.15 -11.78 19.52
CA LEU A 41 14.74 -11.75 18.19
C LEU A 41 13.72 -12.13 17.12
N VAL A 42 12.93 -13.18 17.32
CA VAL A 42 11.91 -13.61 16.34
C VAL A 42 10.87 -12.52 16.10
N CYS A 43 10.37 -11.87 17.16
CA CYS A 43 9.36 -10.83 17.03
C CYS A 43 9.89 -9.49 16.48
N TYR A 44 11.14 -9.12 16.79
CA TYR A 44 11.67 -7.77 16.51
C TYR A 44 12.84 -7.73 15.52
N PHE A 45 13.30 -8.87 14.98
CA PHE A 45 14.39 -8.89 14.00
C PHE A 45 14.01 -8.11 12.72
N ALA A 46 12.82 -8.36 12.17
CA ALA A 46 12.39 -7.75 10.92
C ALA A 46 12.37 -6.20 10.96
N PRO A 47 11.71 -5.53 11.92
CA PRO A 47 11.71 -4.06 11.97
C PRO A 47 13.11 -3.47 12.20
N VAL A 48 13.93 -4.11 13.05
CA VAL A 48 15.32 -3.66 13.30
C VAL A 48 16.17 -3.82 12.04
N PHE A 49 16.06 -4.96 11.36
CA PHE A 49 16.79 -5.25 10.13
C PHE A 49 16.38 -4.31 8.99
N PHE A 50 15.10 -3.98 8.89
CA PHE A 50 14.60 -2.98 7.94
C PHE A 50 15.24 -1.61 8.18
N ILE A 51 15.27 -1.14 9.44
CA ILE A 51 15.91 0.14 9.80
C ILE A 51 17.40 0.09 9.45
N PHE A 52 18.08 -1.02 9.76
CA PHE A 52 19.49 -1.20 9.43
C PHE A 52 19.74 -1.11 7.93
N LEU A 53 18.99 -1.85 7.10
CA LEU A 53 19.14 -1.82 5.64
C LEU A 53 18.85 -0.43 5.06
N PHE A 54 17.79 0.23 5.54
CA PHE A 54 17.44 1.57 5.12
C PHE A 54 18.54 2.58 5.44
N LEU A 55 19.04 2.58 6.67
CA LEU A 55 20.12 3.45 7.11
C LEU A 55 21.42 3.12 6.38
N PHE A 56 21.77 1.84 6.25
CA PHE A 56 22.94 1.38 5.50
C PHE A 56 22.93 1.95 4.08
N TRP A 57 21.83 1.78 3.34
CA TRP A 57 21.71 2.31 1.98
C TRP A 57 21.79 3.83 1.94
N LYS A 58 21.12 4.49 2.89
CA LYS A 58 21.10 5.95 2.99
C LYS A 58 22.49 6.53 3.26
N PHE A 59 23.27 5.92 4.15
CA PHE A 59 24.64 6.34 4.45
C PHE A 59 25.63 5.94 3.35
N PHE A 60 25.49 4.75 2.77
CA PHE A 60 26.38 4.26 1.71
C PHE A 60 26.22 5.07 0.42
N LYS A 61 24.98 5.29 -0.04
CA LYS A 61 24.68 6.05 -1.26
C LYS A 61 24.46 7.55 -1.03
N LYS A 62 24.48 7.99 0.23
CA LYS A 62 24.29 9.39 0.65
C LYS A 62 23.06 10.02 0.00
N THR A 63 21.94 9.29 -0.01
CA THR A 63 20.71 9.77 -0.67
C THR A 63 20.08 10.91 0.12
N HIS A 64 19.78 12.01 -0.59
CA HIS A 64 19.12 13.18 -0.02
C HIS A 64 17.61 12.98 0.05
N PHE A 65 16.97 13.49 1.11
CA PHE A 65 15.52 13.68 1.11
C PHE A 65 15.20 14.83 0.16
N ARG A 66 14.41 14.56 -0.89
CA ARG A 66 13.95 15.59 -1.81
C ARG A 66 12.69 16.25 -1.26
N SER A 67 12.58 17.56 -1.46
CA SER A 67 11.35 18.29 -1.13
C SER A 67 10.26 17.99 -2.17
N ASP A 68 9.00 18.20 -1.80
CA ASP A 68 7.84 18.02 -2.69
C ASP A 68 7.97 18.83 -4.00
N MET A 69 8.67 19.97 -3.95
CA MET A 69 8.90 20.84 -5.11
C MET A 69 9.99 20.32 -6.05
N GLU A 70 10.94 19.55 -5.53
CA GLU A 70 12.04 18.95 -6.28
C GLU A 70 11.76 17.50 -6.70
N ALA A 71 10.72 16.89 -6.13
CA ALA A 71 10.31 15.54 -6.43
C ALA A 71 9.68 15.51 -7.83
N ASP A 72 10.32 14.79 -8.75
CA ASP A 72 9.76 14.57 -10.08
C ASP A 72 8.62 13.54 -10.02
N ILE A 73 7.40 14.05 -9.97
CA ILE A 73 6.15 13.29 -10.01
C ILE A 73 5.44 13.42 -11.37
N THR A 74 6.04 14.14 -12.32
CA THR A 74 5.41 14.53 -13.58
C THR A 74 5.99 13.80 -14.79
N THR A 75 7.24 13.35 -14.72
CA THR A 75 7.84 12.57 -15.79
C THR A 75 7.07 11.26 -15.99
N GLY A 76 6.72 10.98 -17.25
CA GLY A 76 5.91 9.80 -17.62
C GLY A 76 4.40 9.93 -17.33
N LYS A 77 3.97 10.97 -16.60
CA LYS A 77 2.54 11.17 -16.27
C LYS A 77 1.66 11.30 -17.50
N ALA A 78 2.13 11.99 -18.54
CA ALA A 78 1.35 12.22 -19.75
C ALA A 78 0.98 10.92 -20.50
N GLN A 79 1.88 9.92 -20.48
CA GLN A 79 1.63 8.61 -21.10
C GLN A 79 0.56 7.84 -20.33
N ILE A 80 0.65 7.86 -18.99
CA ILE A 80 -0.32 7.20 -18.10
C ILE A 80 -1.70 7.85 -18.22
N ASP A 81 -1.77 9.19 -18.23
CA ASP A 81 -3.04 9.93 -18.37
C ASP A 81 -3.71 9.61 -19.72
N GLU A 82 -2.94 9.39 -20.78
CA GLU A 82 -3.44 9.03 -22.11
C GLU A 82 -3.95 7.59 -22.16
N GLU A 83 -3.22 6.64 -21.59
CA GLU A 83 -3.69 5.25 -21.42
C GLU A 83 -4.99 5.19 -20.60
N GLU A 84 -5.06 5.87 -19.46
CA GLU A 84 -6.27 5.93 -18.63
C GLU A 84 -7.47 6.54 -19.38
N ARG A 85 -7.23 7.54 -20.24
CA ARG A 85 -8.27 8.14 -21.08
C ARG A 85 -8.79 7.13 -22.10
N LEU A 86 -7.89 6.45 -22.81
CA LEU A 86 -8.25 5.44 -23.80
C LEU A 86 -9.03 4.29 -23.16
N GLU A 87 -8.56 3.76 -22.03
CA GLU A 87 -9.28 2.72 -21.27
C GLU A 87 -10.69 3.17 -20.86
N ARG A 88 -10.84 4.42 -20.40
CA ARG A 88 -12.14 4.96 -20.00
C ARG A 88 -13.09 5.08 -21.19
N GLU A 89 -12.59 5.46 -22.36
CA GLU A 89 -13.35 5.51 -23.60
C GLU A 89 -13.77 4.11 -24.07
N GLU A 90 -12.87 3.13 -24.00
CA GLU A 90 -13.19 1.73 -24.28
C GLU A 90 -14.28 1.21 -23.34
N LEU A 91 -14.13 1.44 -22.03
CA LEU A 91 -15.11 1.01 -21.02
C LEU A 91 -16.48 1.68 -21.21
N ALA A 92 -16.49 2.95 -21.64
CA ALA A 92 -17.73 3.65 -21.99
C ALA A 92 -18.39 3.07 -23.24
N ASN A 93 -17.59 2.66 -24.22
CA ASN A 93 -18.05 2.04 -25.46
C ASN A 93 -18.38 0.55 -25.33
N ARG A 94 -17.92 -0.12 -24.26
CA ARG A 94 -18.26 -1.53 -24.02
C ARG A 94 -19.76 -1.68 -23.84
N PRO A 95 -20.43 -2.55 -24.62
CA PRO A 95 -21.86 -2.76 -24.49
C PRO A 95 -22.16 -3.37 -23.12
N GLN A 96 -22.75 -2.56 -22.23
CA GLN A 96 -23.12 -3.04 -20.90
C GLN A 96 -24.34 -3.96 -20.99
N LEU A 97 -24.17 -5.21 -20.56
CA LEU A 97 -25.28 -6.15 -20.40
C LEU A 97 -26.23 -5.59 -19.32
N LYS A 98 -27.52 -5.43 -19.66
CA LYS A 98 -28.55 -4.95 -18.73
C LYS A 98 -29.60 -6.03 -18.45
N GLY A 99 -30.22 -5.96 -17.27
CA GLY A 99 -31.33 -6.82 -16.87
C GLY A 99 -30.94 -8.28 -16.69
N TRP A 100 -31.81 -9.19 -17.17
CA TRP A 100 -31.66 -10.64 -17.00
C TRP A 100 -30.37 -11.24 -17.60
N ARG A 101 -29.79 -10.61 -18.64
CA ARG A 101 -28.56 -11.07 -19.29
C ARG A 101 -27.33 -10.87 -18.40
N LEU A 102 -27.31 -9.79 -17.62
CA LEU A 102 -26.26 -9.54 -16.64
C LEU A 102 -26.38 -10.50 -15.45
N ALA A 103 -27.60 -10.77 -14.99
CA ALA A 103 -27.85 -11.73 -13.92
C ALA A 103 -27.45 -13.15 -14.33
N ALA A 104 -27.84 -13.58 -15.54
CA ALA A 104 -27.44 -14.88 -16.10
C ALA A 104 -25.93 -15.00 -16.29
N HIS A 105 -25.27 -13.95 -16.79
CA HIS A 105 -23.80 -13.93 -16.91
C HIS A 105 -23.14 -14.07 -15.54
N ARG A 106 -23.57 -13.29 -14.53
CA ARG A 106 -22.99 -13.38 -13.18
C ARG A 106 -23.17 -14.76 -12.55
N LEU A 107 -24.34 -15.37 -12.74
CA LEU A 107 -24.62 -16.72 -12.25
C LEU A 107 -23.70 -17.76 -12.94
N ASN A 108 -23.56 -17.66 -14.27
CA ASN A 108 -22.70 -18.55 -15.04
C ASN A 108 -21.21 -18.39 -14.62
N THR A 109 -20.73 -17.16 -14.50
CA THR A 109 -19.34 -16.90 -14.05
C THR A 109 -19.09 -17.42 -12.64
N PHE A 110 -20.09 -17.39 -11.75
CA PHE A 110 -19.95 -17.89 -10.38
C PHE A 110 -20.03 -19.42 -10.27
N LEU A 111 -20.75 -20.08 -11.19
CA LEU A 111 -20.88 -21.54 -11.21
C LEU A 111 -19.70 -22.24 -11.93
N PHE A 112 -18.98 -21.54 -12.80
CA PHE A 112 -17.87 -22.08 -13.61
C PHE A 112 -16.50 -21.46 -13.28
N ALA A 113 -16.40 -20.68 -12.20
CA ALA A 113 -15.14 -20.26 -11.58
C ALA A 113 -14.82 -21.15 -10.39
#